data_AF-A0A1V5SES9-F1
#
_entry.id   AF-A0A1V5SES9-F1
#
_cell.length_a   1.000
_cell.length_b   1.000
_cell.length_c   1.000
_cell.angle_alpha   90.00
_cell.angle_beta   90.00
_cell.angle_gamma   90.00
#
_symmetry.space_group_name_H-M   'P 1'
#
loop_
_entity.id
_entity.type
_entity.pdbx_description
1 polymer ?
#
loop_
_entity_poly.entity_id
_entity_poly.type
_entity_poly.pdbx_seq_one_letter_code
_entity_poly.pdbx_strand_id
1 'polypeptide(L)'
;MKDVFGIQETAPSPVPSPSVSPSVSPSPSPSPSPSASASPTLSPSPTVSATPLFSVDIKNGYNAISVDQLVNAQSFINAGMVVFDYNYNGDRKWRQTSKGDNISELYPGTGYYVYYEGPDTKVTFTKNDLVDSEKVFSVKKGWNLLSAPTGGYLKDVKIRVLKEGYVSSCNRTDCTQEKTLKELFEGTASTRKAYAKMYLVSDQNASDAKDAFEVIEINENNLDEIELSDESIFWVYLFDL
;
A
#
# COMPACT_ATOMS: atom_id res chain seq x y z
N MET A 1 40.43 37.31 -24.31
CA MET A 1 41.52 37.34 -23.32
C MET A 1 41.75 35.92 -22.86
N LYS A 2 43.02 35.51 -22.84
CA LYS A 2 43.50 34.16 -22.54
C LYS A 2 44.00 34.18 -21.10
N ASP A 3 43.49 33.29 -20.25
CA ASP A 3 44.06 32.91 -18.95
C ASP A 3 43.74 31.41 -18.82
N VAL A 4 44.64 30.44 -19.03
CA VAL A 4 45.92 30.12 -18.37
C VAL A 4 45.76 30.00 -16.85
N PHE A 5 45.33 28.83 -16.37
CA PHE A 5 45.66 28.36 -15.04
C PHE A 5 46.20 26.93 -15.11
N GLY A 6 47.44 26.82 -14.63
CA GLY A 6 48.27 25.64 -14.66
C GLY A 6 48.02 24.66 -13.52
N ILE A 7 48.42 23.43 -13.84
CA ILE A 7 48.67 22.25 -13.02
C ILE A 7 49.38 22.52 -11.69
N GLN A 8 48.97 21.81 -10.63
CA GLN A 8 49.91 21.37 -9.61
C GLN A 8 49.54 19.98 -9.09
N GLU A 9 50.35 19.03 -9.53
CA GLU A 9 50.43 17.63 -9.13
C GLU A 9 51.23 17.54 -7.82
N THR A 10 50.67 16.91 -6.78
CA THR A 10 51.43 16.47 -5.61
C THR A 10 50.93 15.11 -5.14
N ALA A 11 51.80 14.10 -5.25
CA ALA A 11 51.72 12.79 -4.61
C ALA A 11 53.11 12.48 -4.01
N PRO A 12 53.28 11.42 -3.20
CA PRO A 12 52.48 10.96 -2.07
C PRO A 12 53.31 11.06 -0.76
N SER A 13 52.68 10.90 0.41
CA SER A 13 53.40 10.79 1.69
C SER A 13 53.25 9.37 2.29
N PRO A 14 54.33 8.69 2.70
CA PRO A 14 54.28 7.31 3.18
C PRO A 14 53.98 7.17 4.69
N VAL A 15 53.22 6.11 5.00
CA VAL A 15 53.31 5.10 6.09
C VAL A 15 53.90 5.52 7.46
N PRO A 16 53.21 5.16 8.56
CA PRO A 16 53.74 4.06 9.38
C PRO A 16 52.72 2.96 9.70
N SER A 17 53.20 1.72 9.64
CA SER A 17 52.57 0.52 10.22
C SER A 17 53.15 0.30 11.62
N PRO A 18 52.28 0.10 12.62
CA PRO A 18 52.59 -0.81 13.72
C PRO A 18 51.33 -1.62 14.10
N SER A 19 51.35 -2.71 14.87
CA SER A 19 52.36 -3.64 15.37
C SER A 19 51.50 -4.79 15.90
N VAL A 20 51.84 -6.03 15.55
CA VAL A 20 51.16 -7.22 16.06
C VAL A 20 51.41 -7.29 17.58
N SER A 21 50.35 -7.49 18.37
CA SER A 21 50.43 -7.72 19.82
C SER A 21 49.73 -9.05 20.18
N PRO A 22 50.12 -9.71 21.27
CA PRO A 22 50.33 -11.15 21.30
C PRO A 22 49.07 -11.99 21.54
N SER A 23 49.21 -13.23 21.08
CA SER A 23 48.38 -14.40 21.38
C SER A 23 48.06 -14.51 22.87
N VAL A 24 46.77 -14.45 23.19
CA VAL A 24 46.26 -14.72 24.53
C VAL A 24 46.22 -16.24 24.74
N SER A 25 46.82 -16.68 25.85
CA SER A 25 46.87 -18.06 26.32
C SER A 25 45.47 -18.70 26.41
N PRO A 26 45.29 -19.98 26.03
CA PRO A 26 44.02 -20.67 26.24
C PRO A 26 43.78 -20.84 27.74
N SER A 27 42.63 -20.31 28.20
CA SER A 27 42.11 -20.51 29.55
C SER A 27 41.63 -21.97 29.72
N PRO A 28 41.81 -22.60 30.89
CA PRO A 28 41.47 -23.99 31.12
C PRO A 28 39.98 -24.29 30.92
N SER A 29 39.76 -25.47 30.34
CA SER A 29 38.44 -26.08 30.07
C SER A 29 37.55 -26.09 31.32
N PRO A 30 36.33 -25.54 31.26
CA PRO A 30 35.34 -25.75 32.31
C PRO A 30 34.95 -27.23 32.36
N SER A 31 34.89 -27.75 33.58
CA SER A 31 34.40 -29.08 33.96
C SER A 31 33.00 -29.33 33.37
N PRO A 32 32.68 -30.56 32.92
CA PRO A 32 31.35 -30.88 32.43
C PRO A 32 30.32 -30.69 33.55
N SER A 33 29.40 -29.73 33.34
CA SER A 33 28.21 -29.55 34.15
C SER A 33 27.26 -30.74 33.93
N PRO A 34 26.57 -31.24 34.97
CA PRO A 34 25.64 -32.35 34.84
C PRO A 34 24.56 -32.06 33.80
N SER A 35 24.33 -33.05 32.93
CA SER A 35 23.30 -33.07 31.90
C SER A 35 21.95 -32.74 32.52
N ALA A 36 21.40 -31.58 32.17
CA ALA A 36 20.04 -31.23 32.50
C ALA A 36 19.10 -32.28 31.89
N SER A 37 18.24 -32.83 32.74
CA SER A 37 17.16 -33.74 32.43
C SER A 37 16.38 -33.26 31.20
N ALA A 38 16.07 -34.20 30.29
CA ALA A 38 15.29 -33.94 29.09
C ALA A 38 14.00 -33.18 29.45
N SER A 39 13.91 -31.94 28.97
CA SER A 39 12.71 -31.14 29.07
C SER A 39 11.59 -31.84 28.27
N PRO A 40 10.35 -31.96 28.80
CA PRO A 40 9.26 -32.59 28.08
C PRO A 40 9.05 -31.84 26.76
N THR A 41 9.18 -32.56 25.66
CA THR A 41 8.80 -32.09 24.33
C THR A 41 7.35 -31.66 24.38
N LEU A 42 7.11 -30.34 24.35
CA LEU A 42 5.78 -29.78 24.22
C LEU A 42 5.16 -30.38 22.96
N SER A 43 4.09 -31.15 23.15
CA SER A 43 3.26 -31.66 22.06
C SER A 43 2.91 -30.49 21.14
N PRO A 44 3.06 -30.59 19.81
CA PRO A 44 2.68 -29.52 18.92
C PRO A 44 1.23 -29.15 19.19
N SER A 45 1.00 -27.88 19.54
CA SER A 45 -0.34 -27.33 19.66
C SER A 45 -1.05 -27.53 18.32
N PRO A 46 -2.31 -27.98 18.29
CA PRO A 46 -3.03 -28.17 17.04
C PRO A 46 -3.01 -26.86 16.25
N THR A 47 -2.41 -26.89 15.07
CA THR A 47 -2.48 -25.78 14.12
C THR A 47 -3.95 -25.60 13.75
N VAL A 48 -4.58 -24.59 14.34
CA VAL A 48 -5.94 -24.19 13.95
C VAL A 48 -5.86 -23.81 12.49
N SER A 49 -6.41 -24.66 11.61
CA SER A 49 -6.50 -24.39 10.19
C SER A 49 -7.39 -23.16 10.01
N ALA A 50 -6.80 -22.03 9.67
CA ALA A 50 -7.51 -20.77 9.52
C ALA A 50 -8.51 -20.90 8.36
N THR A 51 -9.79 -20.61 8.61
CA THR A 51 -10.81 -20.67 7.55
C THR A 51 -10.55 -19.55 6.54
N PRO A 52 -10.40 -19.87 5.23
CA PRO A 52 -10.23 -18.85 4.19
C PRO A 52 -11.51 -18.03 4.03
N LEU A 53 -11.35 -16.75 3.73
CA LEU A 53 -12.44 -15.80 3.47
C LEU A 53 -12.54 -15.50 1.98
N PHE A 54 -11.48 -14.94 1.42
CA PHE A 54 -11.34 -14.61 0.01
C PHE A 54 -9.88 -14.73 -0.40
N SER A 55 -9.59 -14.60 -1.68
CA SER A 55 -8.23 -14.64 -2.19
C SER A 55 -8.06 -13.69 -3.35
N VAL A 56 -6.87 -13.11 -3.45
CA VAL A 56 -6.49 -12.21 -4.53
C VAL A 56 -5.40 -12.89 -5.35
N ASP A 57 -5.62 -13.01 -6.66
CA ASP A 57 -4.61 -13.48 -7.60
C ASP A 57 -3.62 -12.35 -7.88
N ILE A 58 -2.33 -12.63 -7.70
CA ILE A 58 -1.24 -11.64 -7.83
C ILE A 58 -0.27 -12.11 -8.92
N LYS A 59 -0.09 -11.25 -9.93
CA LYS A 59 0.87 -11.42 -11.01
C LYS A 59 2.24 -10.90 -10.64
N ASN A 60 3.26 -11.38 -11.34
CA ASN A 60 4.57 -10.73 -11.30
C ASN A 60 4.44 -9.25 -11.73
N GLY A 61 5.08 -8.36 -10.99
CA GLY A 61 5.09 -6.92 -11.23
C GLY A 61 3.97 -6.16 -10.51
N TYR A 62 3.42 -5.14 -11.15
CA TYR A 62 2.39 -4.28 -10.59
C TYR A 62 0.99 -4.88 -10.74
N ASN A 63 0.27 -4.89 -9.63
CA ASN A 63 -1.11 -5.32 -9.53
C ASN A 63 -1.94 -4.19 -8.92
N ALA A 64 -3.14 -4.00 -9.44
CA ALA A 64 -4.16 -3.19 -8.78
C ALA A 64 -5.08 -4.14 -8.03
N ILE A 65 -5.29 -3.91 -6.74
CA ILE A 65 -6.12 -4.76 -5.90
C ILE A 65 -7.16 -3.96 -5.10
N SER A 66 -8.23 -4.64 -4.74
CA SER A 66 -9.17 -4.21 -3.72
C SER A 66 -9.42 -5.32 -2.72
N VAL A 67 -10.02 -4.96 -1.58
CA VAL A 67 -10.46 -5.92 -0.57
C VAL A 67 -11.93 -5.74 -0.29
N ASP A 68 -12.64 -6.85 -0.09
CA ASP A 68 -14.09 -6.81 0.19
C ASP A 68 -14.40 -6.51 1.65
N GLN A 69 -13.41 -6.72 2.53
CA GLN A 69 -13.54 -6.58 3.97
C GLN A 69 -12.33 -5.83 4.52
N LEU A 70 -12.52 -5.18 5.67
CA LEU A 70 -11.41 -4.55 6.38
C LEU A 70 -10.47 -5.64 6.89
N VAL A 71 -9.30 -5.74 6.27
CA VAL A 71 -8.30 -6.76 6.57
C VAL A 71 -6.93 -6.18 6.88
N ASN A 72 -6.08 -6.96 7.52
CA ASN A 72 -4.68 -6.60 7.73
C ASN A 72 -3.87 -6.77 6.44
N ALA A 73 -2.96 -5.84 6.16
CA ALA A 73 -2.03 -5.93 5.01
C ALA A 73 -0.93 -7.00 5.17
N GLN A 74 -0.79 -7.60 6.36
CA GLN A 74 0.30 -8.52 6.71
C GLN A 74 0.36 -9.74 5.81
N SER A 75 -0.76 -10.22 5.27
CA SER A 75 -0.77 -11.34 4.31
C SER A 75 0.04 -11.03 3.05
N PHE A 76 -0.02 -9.79 2.56
CA PHE A 76 0.84 -9.33 1.44
C PHE A 76 2.30 -9.20 1.87
N ILE A 77 2.54 -8.59 3.03
CA ILE A 77 3.90 -8.36 3.54
C ILE A 77 4.63 -9.70 3.79
N ASN A 78 3.95 -10.68 4.39
CA ASN A 78 4.48 -12.02 4.63
C ASN A 78 4.79 -12.77 3.33
N ALA A 79 4.05 -12.46 2.25
CA ALA A 79 4.30 -13.00 0.92
C ALA A 79 5.44 -12.28 0.17
N GLY A 80 6.12 -11.32 0.82
CA GLY A 80 7.23 -10.56 0.22
C GLY A 80 6.78 -9.44 -0.71
N MET A 81 5.53 -8.98 -0.59
CA MET A 81 4.95 -7.97 -1.47
C MET A 81 5.05 -6.56 -0.87
N VAL A 82 5.16 -5.56 -1.75
CA VAL A 82 5.12 -4.14 -1.36
C VAL A 82 3.74 -3.60 -1.66
N VAL A 83 3.05 -3.11 -0.63
CA VAL A 83 1.72 -2.50 -0.77
C VAL A 83 1.89 -0.99 -0.81
N PHE A 84 1.13 -0.35 -1.70
CA PHE A 84 1.10 1.09 -1.90
C PHE A 84 -0.32 1.61 -1.69
N ASP A 85 -0.42 2.72 -0.96
CA ASP A 85 -1.63 3.53 -0.92
C ASP A 85 -1.31 5.00 -1.18
N TYR A 86 -2.36 5.78 -1.45
CA TYR A 86 -2.22 7.19 -1.76
C TYR A 86 -3.22 8.04 -0.99
N ASN A 87 -2.75 9.20 -0.50
CA ASN A 87 -3.56 10.22 0.17
C ASN A 87 -4.28 9.75 1.44
N TYR A 88 -3.77 8.71 2.11
CA TYR A 88 -4.38 8.18 3.34
C TYR A 88 -4.63 9.26 4.41
N ASN A 89 -3.66 10.14 4.62
CA ASN A 89 -3.75 11.25 5.60
C ASN A 89 -4.29 12.56 5.00
N GLY A 90 -4.72 12.58 3.74
CA GLY A 90 -5.06 13.83 3.04
C GLY A 90 -3.85 14.68 2.64
N ASP A 91 -2.64 14.13 2.70
CA ASP A 91 -1.37 14.81 2.45
C ASP A 91 -0.87 14.69 1.00
N ARG A 92 -1.64 14.01 0.13
CA ARG A 92 -1.37 13.81 -1.29
C ARG A 92 -0.02 13.14 -1.56
N LYS A 93 0.32 12.15 -0.72
CA LYS A 93 1.55 11.36 -0.85
C LYS A 93 1.25 9.89 -1.00
N TRP A 94 2.19 9.22 -1.67
CA TRP A 94 2.31 7.77 -1.65
C TRP A 94 2.89 7.30 -0.34
N ARG A 95 2.34 6.21 0.20
CA ARG A 95 2.97 5.42 1.25
C ARG A 95 3.27 4.03 0.71
N GLN A 96 4.28 3.38 1.27
CA GLN A 96 4.60 1.99 0.94
C GLN A 96 5.20 1.22 2.10
N THR A 97 4.83 -0.04 2.23
CA THR A 97 5.29 -0.92 3.34
C THR A 97 6.81 -1.05 3.41
N SER A 98 7.50 -1.08 2.25
CA SER A 98 8.95 -1.24 2.17
C SER A 98 9.77 -0.05 2.69
N LYS A 99 9.17 1.14 2.81
CA LYS A 99 9.82 2.34 3.37
C LYS A 99 9.55 2.53 4.85
N GLY A 100 8.93 1.55 5.50
CA GLY A 100 8.54 1.62 6.91
C GLY A 100 7.28 2.44 7.15
N ASP A 101 6.50 2.75 6.10
CA ASP A 101 5.19 3.37 6.28
C ASP A 101 4.22 2.37 6.91
N ASN A 102 3.37 2.86 7.82
CA ASN A 102 2.39 2.03 8.50
C ASN A 102 1.12 1.86 7.65
N ILE A 103 1.20 0.97 6.66
CA ILE A 103 0.04 0.42 5.94
C ILE A 103 -0.27 -0.94 6.57
N SER A 104 -1.01 -0.94 7.67
CA SER A 104 -1.37 -2.16 8.41
C SER A 104 -2.77 -2.67 8.07
N GLU A 105 -3.64 -1.83 7.54
CA GLU A 105 -5.06 -2.12 7.31
C GLU A 105 -5.44 -1.74 5.88
N LEU A 106 -6.17 -2.63 5.21
CA LEU A 106 -6.73 -2.44 3.88
C LEU A 106 -8.24 -2.28 3.99
N TYR A 107 -8.73 -1.14 3.57
CA TYR A 107 -10.12 -0.73 3.66
C TYR A 107 -10.91 -1.09 2.39
N PRO A 108 -12.13 -1.61 2.51
CA PRO A 108 -13.01 -1.82 1.37
C PRO A 108 -13.37 -0.49 0.70
N GLY A 109 -13.53 -0.52 -0.62
CA GLY A 109 -13.76 0.67 -1.47
C GLY A 109 -12.52 1.55 -1.68
N THR A 110 -11.38 1.19 -1.08
CA THR A 110 -10.09 1.81 -1.36
C THR A 110 -9.32 0.91 -2.33
N GLY A 111 -8.73 1.50 -3.36
CA GLY A 111 -7.82 0.78 -4.24
C GLY A 111 -6.40 0.81 -3.69
N TYR A 112 -5.65 -0.26 -3.93
CA TYR A 112 -4.23 -0.36 -3.58
C TYR A 112 -3.46 -0.83 -4.80
N TYR A 113 -2.18 -0.45 -4.87
CA TYR A 113 -1.25 -1.14 -5.75
C TYR A 113 -0.38 -2.09 -4.94
N VAL A 114 -0.07 -3.23 -5.54
CA VAL A 114 0.85 -4.21 -4.99
C VAL A 114 1.92 -4.48 -6.02
N TYR A 115 3.18 -4.40 -5.58
CA TYR A 115 4.32 -4.86 -6.37
C TYR A 115 4.82 -6.18 -5.81
N TYR A 116 5.00 -7.15 -6.69
CA TYR A 116 5.52 -8.46 -6.34
C TYR A 116 6.52 -8.95 -7.38
N GLU A 117 7.74 -9.27 -6.93
CA GLU A 117 8.77 -9.87 -7.78
C GLU A 117 8.83 -11.38 -7.46
N GLY A 118 8.17 -12.18 -8.29
CA GLY A 118 8.02 -13.61 -8.05
C GLY A 118 7.08 -14.28 -9.06
N PRO A 119 6.94 -15.62 -9.00
CA PRO A 119 5.98 -16.31 -9.86
C PRO A 119 4.54 -15.94 -9.47
N ASP A 120 3.64 -15.89 -10.45
CA ASP A 120 2.20 -15.70 -10.20
C ASP A 120 1.72 -16.52 -8.99
N THR A 121 1.05 -15.84 -8.06
CA THR A 121 0.68 -16.41 -6.76
C THR A 121 -0.71 -15.96 -6.34
N LYS A 122 -1.18 -16.52 -5.22
CA LYS A 122 -2.47 -16.22 -4.63
C LYS A 122 -2.28 -15.86 -3.17
N VAL A 123 -2.79 -14.69 -2.79
CA VAL A 123 -2.81 -14.26 -1.38
C VAL A 123 -4.18 -14.58 -0.82
N THR A 124 -4.21 -15.50 0.16
CA THR A 124 -5.45 -15.92 0.82
C THR A 124 -5.61 -15.16 2.14
N PHE A 125 -6.75 -14.50 2.28
CA PHE A 125 -7.16 -13.87 3.53
C PHE A 125 -7.99 -14.85 4.35
N THR A 126 -7.79 -14.81 5.66
CA THR A 126 -8.42 -15.68 6.64
C THR A 126 -9.15 -14.86 7.69
N LYS A 127 -9.93 -15.52 8.54
CA LYS A 127 -10.60 -14.85 9.67
C LYS A 127 -9.65 -14.09 10.61
N ASN A 128 -8.40 -14.53 10.73
CA ASN A 128 -7.42 -13.85 11.57
C ASN A 128 -6.93 -12.52 10.98
N ASP A 129 -7.15 -12.32 9.69
CA ASP A 129 -6.79 -11.09 9.00
C ASP A 129 -7.88 -10.03 9.13
N LEU A 130 -9.10 -10.39 9.57
CA LEU A 130 -10.17 -9.42 9.78
C LEU A 130 -9.83 -8.47 10.92
N VAL A 131 -10.04 -7.20 10.66
CA VAL A 131 -9.94 -6.16 11.68
C VAL A 131 -11.35 -5.84 12.14
N ASP A 132 -11.65 -6.22 13.38
CA ASP A 132 -12.94 -5.97 14.00
C ASP A 132 -13.03 -4.48 14.37
N SER A 133 -13.61 -3.66 13.48
CA SER A 133 -13.80 -2.24 13.77
C SER A 133 -14.86 -1.57 12.89
N GLU A 134 -15.51 -0.56 13.45
CA GLU A 134 -16.37 0.39 12.72
C GLU A 134 -15.57 1.39 11.87
N LYS A 135 -14.27 1.18 11.66
CA LYS A 135 -13.44 2.14 10.92
C LYS A 135 -13.87 2.17 9.46
N VAL A 136 -14.12 3.38 8.98
CA VAL A 136 -14.49 3.64 7.59
C VAL A 136 -13.42 4.51 6.94
N PHE A 137 -12.94 4.08 5.77
CA PHE A 137 -12.13 4.95 4.92
C PHE A 137 -13.02 6.08 4.43
N SER A 138 -12.53 7.32 4.60
CA SER A 138 -13.21 8.50 4.13
C SER A 138 -12.35 9.17 3.08
N VAL A 139 -12.92 9.40 1.91
CA VAL A 139 -12.21 10.04 0.80
C VAL A 139 -11.85 11.48 1.19
N LYS A 140 -10.61 11.88 0.92
CA LYS A 140 -10.06 13.18 1.34
C LYS A 140 -9.94 14.12 0.16
N LYS A 141 -9.76 15.41 0.42
CA LYS A 141 -9.42 16.40 -0.62
C LYS A 141 -8.16 15.96 -1.38
N GLY A 142 -8.16 16.14 -2.70
CA GLY A 142 -7.08 15.70 -3.59
C GLY A 142 -7.38 14.39 -4.31
N TRP A 143 -6.35 13.80 -4.90
CA TRP A 143 -6.41 12.49 -5.57
C TRP A 143 -6.60 11.36 -4.55
N ASN A 144 -7.47 10.40 -4.85
CA ASN A 144 -7.70 9.20 -4.05
C ASN A 144 -7.78 8.00 -4.98
N LEU A 145 -7.20 6.89 -4.54
CA LEU A 145 -7.27 5.60 -5.23
C LEU A 145 -8.43 4.81 -4.66
N LEU A 146 -9.45 4.56 -5.48
CA LEU A 146 -10.71 3.93 -5.07
C LEU A 146 -10.94 2.64 -5.84
N SER A 147 -11.80 1.78 -5.31
CA SER A 147 -12.21 0.55 -5.98
C SER A 147 -13.73 0.43 -6.08
N ALA A 148 -14.20 -0.24 -7.13
CA ALA A 148 -15.57 -0.72 -7.28
C ALA A 148 -15.58 -2.23 -7.06
N PRO A 149 -15.89 -2.71 -5.83
CA PRO A 149 -15.80 -4.14 -5.51
C PRO A 149 -16.84 -4.97 -6.27
N THR A 150 -17.99 -4.37 -6.55
CA THR A 150 -19.00 -4.94 -7.46
C THR A 150 -19.00 -4.12 -8.74
N GLY A 151 -18.93 -4.79 -9.89
CA GLY A 151 -19.05 -4.16 -11.19
C GLY A 151 -20.35 -3.38 -11.35
N GLY A 152 -20.43 -2.61 -12.42
CA GLY A 152 -21.56 -1.70 -12.67
C GLY A 152 -21.08 -0.35 -13.17
N TYR A 153 -21.96 0.63 -13.18
CA TYR A 153 -21.61 1.95 -13.74
C TYR A 153 -20.83 2.78 -12.74
N LEU A 154 -19.78 3.45 -13.23
CA LEU A 154 -18.93 4.31 -12.41
C LEU A 154 -19.74 5.35 -11.62
N LYS A 155 -20.78 5.93 -12.22
CA LYS A 155 -21.66 6.92 -11.58
C LYS A 155 -22.29 6.41 -10.28
N ASP A 156 -22.57 5.11 -10.20
CA ASP A 156 -23.30 4.46 -9.10
C ASP A 156 -22.36 3.99 -7.99
N VAL A 157 -21.04 4.12 -8.18
CA VAL A 157 -20.06 3.78 -7.15
C VAL A 157 -20.26 4.69 -5.95
N LYS A 158 -20.55 4.05 -4.82
CA LYS A 158 -20.77 4.69 -3.52
C LYS A 158 -19.45 4.85 -2.80
N ILE A 159 -19.17 6.07 -2.37
CA ILE A 159 -17.99 6.41 -1.58
C ILE A 159 -18.41 7.10 -0.29
N ARG A 160 -17.64 6.89 0.78
CA ARG A 160 -17.84 7.61 2.04
C ARG A 160 -17.01 8.88 2.05
N VAL A 161 -17.68 10.00 2.28
CA VAL A 161 -17.08 11.32 2.41
C VAL A 161 -17.34 11.88 3.81
N LEU A 162 -16.51 12.83 4.25
CA LEU A 162 -16.78 13.57 5.48
C LEU A 162 -18.04 14.41 5.33
N LYS A 163 -18.81 14.51 6.41
CA LYS A 163 -19.91 15.49 6.52
C LYS A 163 -19.33 16.89 6.63
N GLU A 164 -20.04 17.87 6.10
CA GLU A 164 -19.67 19.28 6.20
C GLU A 164 -19.56 19.69 7.68
N GLY A 165 -18.54 20.48 8.01
CA GLY A 165 -18.27 20.94 9.38
C GLY A 165 -17.49 19.95 10.27
N TYR A 166 -17.18 18.74 9.80
CA TYR A 166 -16.32 17.80 10.53
C TYR A 166 -14.84 17.93 10.13
N VAL A 167 -13.95 17.61 11.07
CA VAL A 167 -12.49 17.63 10.85
C VAL A 167 -12.02 16.42 10.05
N SER A 168 -10.94 16.60 9.30
CA SER A 168 -10.35 15.57 8.43
C SER A 168 -9.89 14.30 9.16
N SER A 169 -9.65 14.38 10.47
CA SER A 169 -9.25 13.24 11.31
C SER A 169 -10.40 12.32 11.71
N CYS A 170 -11.65 12.66 11.38
CA CYS A 170 -12.77 11.81 11.77
C CYS A 170 -12.84 10.53 10.93
N ASN A 171 -12.95 9.39 11.61
CA ASN A 171 -12.94 8.04 11.03
C ASN A 171 -14.15 7.18 11.48
N ARG A 172 -15.20 7.83 11.99
CA ARG A 172 -16.41 7.20 12.52
C ARG A 172 -17.57 7.36 11.55
N THR A 173 -18.57 6.49 11.69
CA THR A 173 -19.77 6.49 10.85
C THR A 173 -20.67 7.72 11.09
N ASP A 174 -20.64 8.30 12.28
CA ASP A 174 -21.46 9.46 12.66
C ASP A 174 -21.03 10.76 11.95
N CYS A 175 -19.75 10.91 11.61
CA CYS A 175 -19.20 12.07 10.91
C CYS A 175 -19.00 11.88 9.39
N THR A 176 -19.37 10.73 8.86
CA THR A 176 -19.26 10.41 7.43
C THR A 176 -20.64 10.23 6.81
N GLN A 177 -20.72 10.41 5.50
CA GLN A 177 -21.92 10.17 4.70
C GLN A 177 -21.54 9.42 3.43
N GLU A 178 -22.42 8.55 2.97
CA GLU A 178 -22.26 7.88 1.68
C GLU A 178 -22.79 8.81 0.57
N LYS A 179 -22.02 8.92 -0.51
CA LYS A 179 -22.42 9.60 -1.74
C LYS A 179 -21.99 8.76 -2.93
N THR A 180 -22.83 8.73 -3.94
CA THR A 180 -22.47 8.23 -5.27
C THR A 180 -21.47 9.17 -5.93
N LEU A 181 -20.66 8.64 -6.85
CA LEU A 181 -19.80 9.45 -7.69
C LEU A 181 -20.61 10.47 -8.50
N LYS A 182 -21.79 10.06 -9.00
CA LYS A 182 -22.74 10.98 -9.65
C LYS A 182 -23.03 12.21 -8.80
N GLU A 183 -23.44 12.04 -7.55
CA GLU A 183 -23.74 13.15 -6.63
C GLU A 183 -22.52 14.05 -6.32
N LEU A 184 -21.31 13.57 -6.54
CA LEU A 184 -20.07 14.33 -6.34
C LEU A 184 -19.62 15.07 -7.62
N PHE A 185 -19.92 14.52 -8.79
CA PHE A 185 -19.67 15.14 -10.08
C PHE A 185 -20.75 16.13 -10.49
N GLU A 186 -22.00 15.89 -10.09
CA GLU A 186 -23.14 16.75 -10.36
C GLU A 186 -23.01 18.09 -9.62
N GLY A 187 -22.93 19.17 -10.40
CA GLY A 187 -22.81 20.54 -9.92
C GLY A 187 -22.32 21.49 -11.00
N THR A 188 -22.52 22.79 -10.78
CA THR A 188 -21.88 23.84 -11.59
C THR A 188 -20.36 23.83 -11.38
N ALA A 189 -19.56 24.45 -12.26
CA ALA A 189 -18.10 24.57 -12.04
C ALA A 189 -17.72 25.17 -10.67
N SER A 190 -18.59 26.00 -10.08
CA SER A 190 -18.44 26.58 -8.73
C SER A 190 -18.91 25.66 -7.58
N THR A 191 -19.67 24.60 -7.87
CA THR A 191 -20.21 23.66 -6.86
C THR A 191 -19.76 22.22 -7.09
N ARG A 192 -19.00 21.96 -8.17
CA ARG A 192 -18.45 20.66 -8.50
C ARG A 192 -17.45 20.27 -7.41
N LYS A 193 -17.73 19.15 -6.73
CA LYS A 193 -16.90 18.68 -5.60
C LYS A 193 -15.87 17.64 -6.03
N ALA A 194 -15.98 17.08 -7.24
CA ALA A 194 -15.09 16.05 -7.74
C ALA A 194 -14.76 16.16 -9.24
N TYR A 195 -13.62 15.59 -9.63
CA TYR A 195 -13.19 15.25 -10.98
C TYR A 195 -12.54 13.87 -10.95
N ALA A 196 -12.65 13.04 -11.97
CA ALA A 196 -12.06 11.70 -11.97
C ALA A 196 -11.21 11.41 -13.20
N LYS A 197 -10.24 10.52 -13.00
CA LYS A 197 -9.45 9.91 -14.06
C LYS A 197 -9.39 8.41 -13.76
N MET A 198 -9.68 7.58 -14.73
CA MET A 198 -9.40 6.15 -14.59
C MET A 198 -7.94 5.95 -14.93
N TYR A 199 -7.21 5.22 -14.10
CA TYR A 199 -5.89 4.74 -14.46
C TYR A 199 -5.99 3.23 -14.51
N LEU A 200 -5.96 2.69 -15.72
CA LEU A 200 -5.95 1.25 -15.95
C LEU A 200 -4.51 0.75 -15.89
N VAL A 201 -4.26 -0.41 -15.28
CA VAL A 201 -2.97 -1.08 -15.43
C VAL A 201 -2.82 -1.47 -16.90
N SER A 202 -1.95 -0.78 -17.63
CA SER A 202 -1.67 -1.02 -19.04
C SER A 202 -0.46 -1.93 -19.25
N ASP A 203 0.50 -1.89 -18.32
CA ASP A 203 1.67 -2.77 -18.34
C ASP A 203 2.05 -3.23 -16.92
N GLN A 204 1.68 -4.47 -16.59
CA GLN A 204 2.01 -5.10 -15.32
C GLN A 204 3.52 -5.32 -15.13
N ASN A 205 4.31 -5.36 -16.21
CA ASN A 205 5.76 -5.58 -16.16
C ASN A 205 6.57 -4.28 -16.10
N ALA A 206 5.90 -3.13 -16.09
CA ALA A 206 6.57 -1.84 -16.05
C ALA A 206 7.46 -1.71 -14.81
N SER A 207 8.65 -1.14 -15.02
CA SER A 207 9.62 -0.88 -13.94
C SER A 207 9.39 0.47 -13.23
N ASP A 208 8.52 1.31 -13.77
CA ASP A 208 8.10 2.61 -13.22
C ASP A 208 6.57 2.69 -13.28
N ALA A 209 5.96 3.20 -12.20
CA ALA A 209 4.52 3.34 -12.10
C ALA A 209 3.92 4.16 -13.25
N LYS A 210 4.61 5.18 -13.76
CA LYS A 210 4.08 6.01 -14.86
C LYS A 210 3.85 5.23 -16.17
N ASP A 211 4.63 4.15 -16.37
CA ASP A 211 4.57 3.30 -17.56
C ASP A 211 3.60 2.13 -17.33
N ALA A 212 3.30 1.83 -16.06
CA ALA A 212 2.36 0.78 -15.66
C ALA A 212 0.90 1.16 -15.91
N PHE A 213 0.58 2.46 -16.04
CA PHE A 213 -0.80 2.95 -16.06
C PHE A 213 -1.15 3.77 -17.30
N GLU A 214 -2.28 3.43 -17.92
CA GLU A 214 -2.93 4.23 -18.96
C GLU A 214 -4.04 5.08 -18.36
N VAL A 215 -4.07 6.36 -18.74
CA VAL A 215 -5.05 7.32 -18.23
C VAL A 215 -6.25 7.41 -19.17
N ILE A 216 -7.42 7.03 -18.68
CA ILE A 216 -8.71 7.34 -19.31
C ILE A 216 -9.28 8.56 -18.61
N GLU A 217 -9.42 9.66 -19.36
CA GLU A 217 -10.05 10.86 -18.84
C GLU A 217 -11.57 10.64 -18.71
N ILE A 218 -12.07 10.84 -17.49
CA ILE A 218 -13.49 10.71 -17.17
C ILE A 218 -14.03 12.14 -17.02
N ASN A 219 -15.00 12.48 -17.86
CA ASN A 219 -15.71 13.75 -17.73
C ASN A 219 -17.16 13.49 -17.32
N GLU A 220 -17.86 14.53 -16.90
CA GLU A 220 -19.24 14.38 -16.41
C GLU A 220 -20.20 13.78 -17.46
N ASN A 221 -19.87 13.90 -18.75
CA ASN A 221 -20.73 13.46 -19.84
C ASN A 221 -20.59 11.96 -20.16
N ASN A 222 -19.55 11.29 -19.67
CA ASN A 222 -19.31 9.86 -19.95
C ASN A 222 -19.43 8.94 -18.73
N LEU A 223 -19.82 9.47 -17.56
CA LEU A 223 -20.01 8.68 -16.34
C LEU A 223 -21.07 7.58 -16.50
N ASP A 224 -22.10 7.85 -17.31
CA ASP A 224 -23.18 6.89 -17.62
C ASP A 224 -22.73 5.77 -18.56
N GLU A 225 -21.61 5.94 -19.28
CA GLU A 225 -21.14 5.02 -20.31
C GLU A 225 -19.99 4.12 -19.81
N ILE A 226 -19.36 4.48 -18.70
CA ILE A 226 -18.24 3.72 -18.14
C ILE A 226 -18.80 2.61 -17.24
N GLU A 227 -18.93 1.43 -17.82
CA GLU A 227 -19.14 0.18 -17.11
C GLU A 227 -17.79 -0.33 -16.55
N LEU A 228 -17.75 -0.47 -15.23
CA LEU A 228 -16.64 -1.06 -14.51
C LEU A 228 -16.83 -2.56 -14.42
N SER A 229 -15.75 -3.31 -14.69
CA SER A 229 -15.69 -4.71 -14.29
C SER A 229 -15.66 -4.82 -12.77
N ASP A 230 -15.94 -6.02 -12.26
CA ASP A 230 -15.67 -6.35 -10.86
C ASP A 230 -14.21 -6.00 -10.52
N GLU A 231 -14.01 -5.52 -9.28
CA GLU A 231 -12.69 -5.15 -8.73
C GLU A 231 -11.95 -4.03 -9.49
N SER A 232 -12.66 -3.23 -10.29
CA SER A 232 -12.06 -2.09 -10.98
C SER A 232 -11.49 -1.06 -10.01
N ILE A 233 -10.31 -0.53 -10.32
CA ILE A 233 -9.63 0.50 -9.53
C ILE A 233 -9.46 1.75 -10.37
N PHE A 234 -9.72 2.91 -9.76
CA PHE A 234 -9.73 4.19 -10.46
C PHE A 234 -9.36 5.34 -9.52
N TRP A 235 -9.01 6.48 -10.11
CA TRP A 235 -8.61 7.66 -9.37
C TRP A 235 -9.70 8.72 -9.36
N VAL A 236 -9.98 9.28 -8.18
CA VAL A 236 -10.91 10.40 -8.02
C VAL A 236 -10.20 11.55 -7.35
N TYR A 237 -10.22 12.72 -7.98
CA TYR A 237 -9.81 13.99 -7.40
C TYR A 237 -11.01 14.68 -6.74
N LEU A 238 -10.94 14.96 -5.44
CA LEU A 238 -11.92 15.78 -4.74
C LEU A 238 -11.40 17.21 -4.56
N PHE A 239 -12.17 18.22 -4.99
CA PHE A 239 -11.77 19.63 -4.94
C PHE A 239 -11.90 20.22 -3.54
N ASP A 240 -13.12 20.26 -3.01
CA ASP A 240 -13.46 20.72 -1.66
C ASP A 240 -14.80 20.08 -1.27
N LEU A 241 -14.84 19.44 -0.09
CA LEU A 241 -16.03 18.79 0.46
C LEU A 241 -16.67 19.64 1.54
#